data_AF-A0A392V9J8-F1
#
_entry.id   AF-A0A392V9J8-F1
#
_cell.length_a   1.000
_cell.length_b   1.000
_cell.length_c   1.000
_cell.angle_alpha   90.00
_cell.angle_beta   90.00
_cell.angle_gamma   90.00
#
_symmetry.space_group_name_H-M   'P 1'
#
loop_
_entity.id
_entity.type
_entity.pdbx_description
1 polymer ?
#
loop_
_entity_poly.entity_id
_entity_poly.type
_entity_poly.pdbx_seq_one_letter_code
_entity_poly.pdbx_strand_id
1 'polypeptide(L)' 'MSNSKAVITPLANHFKLTLDQCSKSDSEIEYMSKVPYASAVGCLMYAMVCTRPDLAQAV' A
#
# COMPACT_ATOMS: atom_id res chain seq x y z
N MET A 1 -7.26 -18.58 14.21
CA MET A 1 -6.10 -17.73 13.87
C MET A 1 -4.91 -18.11 14.76
N SER A 2 -4.52 -19.39 14.77
CA SER A 2 -3.57 -19.93 15.79
C SER A 2 -2.23 -20.36 15.19
N ASN A 3 -2.06 -20.23 13.87
CA ASN A 3 -0.87 -20.64 13.11
C ASN A 3 -0.49 -19.58 12.05
N SER A 4 -0.73 -18.30 12.34
CA SER A 4 -0.25 -17.20 11.50
C SER A 4 1.20 -16.91 11.83
N LYS A 5 2.13 -17.07 10.88
CA LYS A 5 3.51 -16.57 11.03
C LYS A 5 3.49 -15.05 10.89
N ALA A 6 4.19 -14.34 11.77
CA ALA A 6 4.37 -12.90 11.63
C ALA A 6 5.01 -12.62 10.26
N VAL A 7 4.26 -11.97 9.39
CA VAL A 7 4.76 -11.51 8.10
C VAL A 7 5.64 -10.31 8.42
N ILE A 8 6.90 -10.35 7.98
CA ILE A 8 7.78 -9.19 7.97
C ILE A 8 7.04 -8.13 7.15
N THR A 9 6.79 -6.96 7.74
CA THR A 9 6.23 -5.80 7.03
C THR A 9 6.95 -5.68 5.68
N PRO A 10 6.23 -5.70 4.55
CA PRO A 10 6.86 -5.76 3.22
C PRO A 10 7.78 -4.56 2.96
N LEU A 11 7.62 -3.50 3.75
CA LEU A 11 8.49 -2.35 3.79
C LEU A 11 9.24 -2.31 5.13
N ALA A 12 10.56 -2.26 5.08
CA ALA A 12 11.38 -2.16 6.28
C ALA A 12 11.17 -0.80 6.97
N ASN A 13 11.12 -0.76 8.30
CA ASN A 13 10.84 0.46 9.09
C ASN A 13 11.81 1.62 8.84
N HIS A 14 13.01 1.35 8.29
CA HIS A 14 14.00 2.36 7.94
C HIS A 14 13.83 2.92 6.52
N PHE A 15 12.92 2.36 5.72
CA PHE A 15 12.63 2.84 4.38
C PHE A 15 11.78 4.11 4.47
N LYS A 16 12.45 5.25 4.27
CA LYS A 16 11.82 6.56 4.29
C LYS A 16 11.59 7.03 2.86
N LEU A 17 10.33 7.33 2.52
CA LEU A 17 10.00 7.92 1.24
C LEU A 17 10.59 9.34 1.15
N THR A 18 11.20 9.67 0.01
CA THR A 18 11.78 10.98 -0.26
C THR A 18 11.12 11.62 -1.48
N LEU A 19 11.23 12.94 -1.62
CA LEU A 19 10.70 13.67 -2.78
C LEU A 19 11.35 13.22 -4.10
N ASP A 20 12.53 12.61 -4.05
CA ASP A 20 13.18 12.05 -5.23
C ASP A 20 12.43 10.87 -5.86
N GLN A 21 11.56 10.21 -5.10
CA GLN A 21 10.69 9.13 -5.57
C GLN A 21 9.37 9.64 -6.13
N CYS A 22 9.12 10.95 -6.09
CA CYS A 22 7.98 11.56 -6.78
C CYS A 22 8.14 11.40 -8.29
N SER A 23 7.04 11.26 -9.01
CA SER A 23 7.05 11.30 -10.47
C SER A 23 7.60 12.65 -10.95
N LYS A 24 8.59 12.59 -11.84
CA LYS A 24 9.31 13.79 -12.32
C LYS A 24 8.95 14.14 -13.76
N SER A 25 8.42 13.19 -14.53
CA SER A 25 8.07 13.38 -15.94
C SER A 25 6.56 13.46 -16.17
N ASP A 26 6.15 14.28 -17.13
CA ASP A 26 4.74 14.43 -17.51
C ASP A 26 4.11 13.10 -17.95
N SER A 27 4.89 12.24 -18.62
CA SER A 27 4.45 10.89 -19.03
C SER A 27 4.13 9.98 -17.84
N GLU A 28 4.93 10.05 -16.76
CA GLU A 28 4.65 9.28 -15.54
C GLU A 28 3.43 9.81 -14.81
N ILE A 29 3.27 11.13 -14.74
CA ILE A 29 2.11 11.77 -14.12
C ILE A 29 0.83 11.41 -14.89
N GLU A 30 0.86 11.46 -16.22
CA GLU A 30 -0.27 11.09 -17.06
C GLU A 30 -0.63 9.60 -16.91
N TYR A 31 0.38 8.73 -16.82
CA TYR A 31 0.17 7.32 -16.53
C TYR A 31 -0.47 7.11 -15.15
N MET A 32 0.09 7.73 -14.10
CA MET A 32 -0.43 7.62 -12.73
C MET A 32 -1.86 8.15 -12.60
N SER A 33 -2.23 9.20 -13.37
CA SER A 33 -3.59 9.72 -13.41
C SER A 33 -4.61 8.69 -13.94
N LYS A 34 -4.19 7.78 -14.82
CA LYS A 34 -5.04 6.70 -15.36
C LYS A 34 -5.18 5.53 -14.39
N VAL A 35 -4.32 5.43 -13.38
CA VAL A 35 -4.35 4.34 -12.39
C VAL A 35 -5.35 4.70 -11.28
N PRO A 36 -6.35 3.84 -10.98
CA PRO A 36 -7.38 4.15 -10.00
C PRO A 36 -6.90 3.87 -8.56
N TYR A 37 -5.91 4.63 -8.08
CA TYR A 37 -5.32 4.47 -6.75
C TYR A 37 -6.35 4.54 -5.62
N ALA A 38 -7.32 5.45 -5.71
CA ALA A 38 -8.40 5.57 -4.73
C ALA A 38 -9.21 4.27 -4.60
N SER A 39 -9.47 3.58 -5.71
CA SER A 39 -10.15 2.29 -5.69
C SER A 39 -9.30 1.21 -5.02
N ALA A 40 -8.00 1.15 -5.31
CA ALA A 40 -7.09 0.19 -4.68
C ALA A 40 -7.00 0.40 -3.16
N VAL A 41 -6.84 1.66 -2.72
CA VAL A 41 -6.81 2.00 -1.29
C VAL A 41 -8.15 1.68 -0.62
N GLY A 42 -9.28 2.00 -1.25
CA GLY A 42 -10.61 1.65 -0.75
C GLY A 42 -10.83 0.15 -0.62
N CYS A 43 -10.37 -0.64 -1.60
CA CYS A 43 -10.42 -2.11 -1.53
C CYS A 43 -9.55 -2.65 -0.38
N LEU A 44 -8.35 -2.08 -0.15
CA LEU A 44 -7.49 -2.46 0.98
C LEU A 44 -8.17 -2.13 2.31
N MET A 45 -8.79 -0.96 2.45
CA MET A 45 -9.56 -0.60 3.64
C MET A 45 -10.73 -1.55 3.88
N TYR A 46 -11.48 -1.90 2.84
CA TYR A 46 -12.56 -2.89 2.94
C TYR A 46 -12.02 -4.26 3.36
N ALA A 47 -10.91 -4.71 2.78
CA ALA A 47 -10.28 -5.97 3.15
C ALA A 47 -9.89 -5.97 4.64
N MET A 48 -9.25 -4.89 5.12
CA MET A 48 -8.86 -4.71 6.52
C MET A 48 -10.05 -4.82 7.49
N VAL A 49 -11.19 -4.20 7.17
CA VAL A 49 -12.34 -4.20 8.09
C VAL A 49 -13.17 -5.48 7.99
N CYS A 50 -13.38 -5.99 6.78
CA CYS A 50 -14.44 -6.98 6.53
C CYS A 50 -13.95 -8.42 6.37
N THR A 51 -12.71 -8.65 5.89
CA THR A 51 -12.30 -10.01 5.47
C THR A 51 -10.92 -10.45 5.95
N ARG A 52 -10.01 -9.50 6.19
CA ARG A 52 -8.60 -9.70 6.53
C ARG A 52 -8.11 -8.62 7.52
N PRO A 53 -8.53 -8.68 8.79
CA PRO A 53 -8.10 -7.74 9.82
C PRO A 53 -6.59 -7.79 10.11
N ASP A 54 -5.92 -8.87 9.72
CA ASP A 54 -4.47 -9.01 9.76
C ASP A 54 -3.74 -7.97 8.87
N LEU A 55 -4.37 -7.50 7.79
CA LEU A 55 -3.80 -6.44 6.95
C LEU A 55 -3.72 -5.09 7.67
N ALA A 56 -4.58 -4.84 8.66
CA ALA A 56 -4.55 -3.61 9.45
C ALA A 56 -3.36 -3.55 10.42
N GLN A 57 -2.76 -4.70 10.73
CA GLN A 57 -1.59 -4.84 11.61
C GLN A 57 -0.28 -4.97 10.81
N ALA A 58 -0.35 -5.00 9.48
CA ALA A 58 0.79 -5.17 8.58
C ALA A 58 1.37 -3.83 8.07
N VAL A 59 0.82 -2.70 8.49
CA VAL A 59 1.27 -1.33 8.17
C VAL A 59 2.00 -0.73 9.37
#